data_AF-A0A7J5WBI4-F1
#
_entry.id   AF-A0A7J5WBI4-F1
#
_cell.length_a   1.000
_cell.length_b   1.000
_cell.length_c   1.000
_cell.angle_alpha   90.00
_cell.angle_beta   90.00
_cell.angle_gamma   90.00
#
_symmetry.space_group_name_H-M   'P 1'
#
loop_
_entity.id
_entity.type
_entity.pdbx_description
1 polymer ?
#
loop_
_entity_poly.entity_id
_entity_poly.type
_entity_poly.pdbx_seq_one_letter_code
_entity_poly.pdbx_strand_id
1 'polypeptide(L)'
;MNHRIVSTLVTILTTLFVAAVVLFAGAAVSVAPGIGAVPAPNNPHPASQHTEACIECHNIDLVSIPVTHRLFNVATCESCHSPSVRVQVPHSVAMGDSRCPLCHGEPARDFGIPVSHLRFETRECLLCHPGDPAMSGKEPPPAGMSKSPANSIPHPLDGTFKDCSKCHHVLPASTLPENHRDFAADTCRDCHESAGPDATGGE
;
A
#
# COMPACT_ATOMS: atom_id res chain seq x y z
N MET A 1 -42.05 6.34 60.48
CA MET A 1 -41.83 6.90 59.12
C MET A 1 -43.14 6.83 58.35
N ASN A 2 -43.68 7.95 57.88
CA ASN A 2 -45.01 7.95 57.26
C ASN A 2 -44.90 7.35 55.84
N HIS A 3 -45.42 6.14 55.62
CA HIS A 3 -45.29 5.42 54.34
C HIS A 3 -45.75 6.25 53.13
N ARG A 4 -46.72 7.16 53.35
CA ARG A 4 -47.18 8.13 52.34
C ARG A 4 -46.10 9.13 51.95
N ILE A 5 -45.34 9.66 52.91
CA ILE A 5 -44.26 10.62 52.65
C ILE A 5 -43.13 9.95 51.85
N VAL A 6 -42.77 8.72 52.20
CA VAL A 6 -41.72 7.96 51.50
C VAL A 6 -42.13 7.63 50.06
N SER A 7 -43.38 7.19 49.85
CA SER A 7 -43.90 6.88 48.53
C SER A 7 -43.99 8.13 47.63
N THR A 8 -44.44 9.26 48.17
CA THR A 8 -44.46 10.54 47.43
C THR A 8 -43.05 11.00 47.06
N LEU A 9 -42.08 10.90 47.98
CA LEU A 9 -40.69 11.27 47.71
C LEU A 9 -40.07 10.41 46.60
N VAL A 10 -40.25 9.09 46.64
CA VAL A 10 -39.71 8.17 45.63
C VAL A 10 -40.32 8.48 44.26
N THR A 11 -41.61 8.78 44.19
CA THR A 11 -42.30 9.10 42.93
C THR A 11 -41.82 10.42 42.33
N ILE A 12 -41.52 11.41 43.17
CA ILE A 12 -40.93 12.68 42.72
C ILE A 12 -39.51 12.46 42.21
N LEU A 13 -38.69 11.69 42.91
CA LEU A 13 -37.31 11.42 42.49
C LEU A 13 -37.24 10.62 41.20
N THR A 14 -38.11 9.62 41.01
CA THR A 14 -38.14 8.84 39.78
C THR A 14 -38.64 9.66 38.60
N THR A 15 -39.65 10.51 38.78
CA THR A 15 -40.13 11.40 37.70
C THR A 15 -39.09 12.45 37.31
N LEU A 16 -38.39 13.05 38.28
CA LEU A 16 -37.27 13.95 38.02
C LEU A 16 -36.11 13.26 37.30
N PHE A 17 -35.77 12.03 37.68
CA PHE A 17 -34.73 11.25 37.02
C PHE A 17 -35.08 10.93 35.57
N VAL A 18 -36.32 10.48 35.32
CA VAL A 18 -36.80 10.21 33.95
C VAL A 18 -36.80 11.49 33.11
N ALA A 19 -37.27 12.61 33.67
CA ALA A 19 -37.23 13.91 32.99
C ALA A 19 -35.80 14.35 32.66
N ALA A 20 -34.86 14.17 33.59
CA ALA A 20 -33.44 14.47 33.37
C ALA A 20 -32.84 13.58 32.26
N VAL A 21 -33.15 12.28 32.24
CA VAL A 21 -32.69 11.36 31.17
C VAL A 21 -33.25 11.78 29.81
N VAL A 22 -34.53 12.16 29.72
CA VAL A 22 -35.14 12.64 28.47
C VAL A 22 -34.50 13.95 28.01
N LEU A 23 -34.26 14.89 28.92
CA LEU A 23 -33.57 16.16 28.61
C LEU A 23 -32.12 15.92 28.15
N PHE A 24 -31.40 14.99 28.78
CA PHE A 24 -30.02 14.65 28.41
C PHE A 24 -29.96 13.93 27.06
N ALA A 25 -30.90 13.02 26.79
CA ALA A 25 -31.02 12.34 25.50
C ALA A 25 -31.38 13.32 24.38
N GLY A 26 -32.20 14.34 24.67
CA GLY A 26 -32.53 15.42 23.72
C GLY A 26 -31.34 16.33 23.42
N ALA A 27 -30.49 16.62 24.40
CA ALA A 27 -29.30 17.46 24.22
C ALA A 27 -28.17 16.77 23.44
N ALA A 28 -28.07 15.43 23.53
CA ALA A 28 -27.01 14.67 22.84
C ALA A 28 -27.17 14.60 21.31
N VAL A 29 -28.36 14.92 20.78
CA VAL A 29 -28.67 14.78 19.33
C VAL A 29 -28.36 16.05 18.53
N SER A 30 -27.97 17.16 19.17
CA SER A 30 -27.85 18.46 18.48
C SER A 30 -26.50 19.14 18.63
N VAL A 31 -25.40 18.39 18.57
CA VAL A 31 -24.12 18.97 18.15
C VAL A 31 -24.11 18.99 16.62
N ALA A 32 -24.80 19.98 16.05
CA ALA A 32 -24.55 20.32 14.65
C ALA A 32 -23.07 20.73 14.52
N PRO A 33 -22.32 20.21 13.53
CA PRO A 33 -20.94 20.64 13.31
C PRO A 33 -20.94 22.16 13.10
N GLY A 34 -20.07 22.85 13.83
CA GLY A 34 -19.99 24.30 13.81
C GLY A 34 -19.89 24.84 12.39
N ILE A 35 -20.75 25.81 12.07
CA ILE A 35 -20.78 26.51 10.79
C ILE A 35 -19.41 27.16 10.60
N GLY A 36 -18.59 26.61 9.70
CA GLY A 36 -17.22 27.07 9.45
C GLY A 36 -16.11 26.04 9.69
N ALA A 37 -16.43 24.80 10.08
CA ALA A 37 -15.43 23.74 10.09
C ALA A 37 -14.95 23.46 8.65
N VAL A 38 -13.67 23.74 8.38
CA VAL A 38 -13.01 23.25 7.17
C VAL A 38 -13.12 21.72 7.20
N PRO A 39 -13.65 21.08 6.14
CA PRO A 39 -13.75 19.63 6.11
C PRO A 39 -12.35 19.03 6.31
N ALA A 40 -12.26 18.05 7.20
CA ALA A 40 -11.01 17.35 7.41
C ALA A 40 -10.55 16.73 6.08
N PRO A 41 -9.25 16.82 5.75
CA PRO A 41 -8.75 16.22 4.52
C PRO A 41 -8.96 14.70 4.57
N ASN A 42 -9.32 14.11 3.43
CA ASN A 42 -9.39 12.66 3.33
C ASN A 42 -8.02 12.04 3.61
N ASN A 43 -8.03 10.84 4.17
CA ASN A 43 -6.80 10.09 4.36
C ASN A 43 -6.28 9.68 2.96
N PRO A 44 -5.03 10.01 2.58
CA PRO A 44 -4.49 9.62 1.29
C PRO A 44 -4.34 8.09 1.15
N HIS A 45 -4.25 7.35 2.26
CA HIS A 45 -4.19 5.88 2.27
C HIS A 45 -5.20 5.29 3.27
N PRO A 46 -5.63 4.04 3.11
CA PRO A 46 -6.36 3.34 4.16
C PRO A 46 -5.43 2.94 5.31
N ALA A 47 -5.99 2.38 6.39
CA ALA A 47 -5.19 1.68 7.40
C ALA A 47 -4.39 0.55 6.73
N SER A 48 -3.16 0.33 7.21
CA SER A 48 -2.30 -0.75 6.70
C SER A 48 -2.91 -2.12 7.04
N GLN A 49 -2.48 -3.17 6.36
CA GLN A 49 -2.94 -4.53 6.70
C GLN A 49 -2.33 -5.06 8.02
N HIS A 50 -1.24 -4.44 8.50
CA HIS A 50 -0.53 -4.88 9.71
C HIS A 50 -0.99 -4.16 10.97
N THR A 51 -1.66 -3.03 10.81
CA THR A 51 -2.25 -2.29 11.92
C THR A 51 -3.52 -1.60 11.52
N GLU A 52 -4.55 -1.82 12.35
CA GLU A 52 -5.82 -1.12 12.29
C GLU A 52 -5.74 0.25 12.99
N ALA A 53 -4.66 0.53 13.73
CA ALA A 53 -4.48 1.76 14.49
C ALA A 53 -3.64 2.78 13.71
N CYS A 54 -4.26 3.89 13.32
CA CYS A 54 -3.59 4.97 12.59
C CYS A 54 -2.31 5.47 13.29
N ILE A 55 -2.25 5.38 14.62
CA ILE A 55 -1.19 5.99 15.42
C ILE A 55 0.15 5.29 15.37
N GLU A 56 0.20 4.05 14.90
CA GLU A 56 1.47 3.34 14.77
C GLU A 56 2.38 4.04 13.75
N CYS A 57 1.78 4.62 12.70
CA CYS A 57 2.48 5.47 11.74
C CYS A 57 2.24 6.97 11.97
N HIS A 58 1.05 7.35 12.45
CA HIS A 58 0.67 8.74 12.70
C HIS A 58 0.80 9.08 14.18
N ASN A 59 1.99 9.43 14.65
CA ASN A 59 2.23 9.80 16.04
C ASN A 59 2.96 11.14 16.18
N ILE A 60 3.02 11.61 17.43
CA ILE A 60 3.65 12.88 17.79
C ILE A 60 5.17 12.85 17.62
N ASP A 61 5.80 11.68 17.76
CA ASP A 61 7.24 11.50 17.59
C ASP A 61 7.67 11.69 16.12
N LEU A 62 6.79 11.27 15.20
CA LEU A 62 6.94 11.49 13.76
C LEU A 62 6.32 12.81 13.28
N VAL A 63 5.80 13.63 14.21
CA VAL A 63 5.18 14.95 13.97
C VAL A 63 4.13 14.92 12.85
N SER A 64 3.42 13.80 12.75
CA SER A 64 2.47 13.53 11.67
C SER A 64 1.02 13.74 12.09
N ILE A 65 0.77 13.88 13.41
CA ILE A 65 -0.50 14.33 13.97
C ILE A 65 -0.32 15.72 14.59
N PRO A 66 -1.15 16.72 14.21
CA PRO A 66 -1.13 18.03 14.85
C PRO A 66 -1.48 17.94 16.34
N VAL A 67 -0.81 18.73 17.19
CA VAL A 67 -1.07 18.82 18.65
C VAL A 67 -2.53 19.21 18.98
N THR A 68 -3.26 19.80 18.02
CA THR A 68 -4.70 20.06 18.13
C THR A 68 -5.52 18.79 18.30
N HIS A 69 -5.00 17.63 17.89
CA HIS A 69 -5.71 16.35 17.95
C HIS A 69 -5.53 15.59 19.28
N ARG A 70 -4.76 16.14 20.22
CA ARG A 70 -4.42 15.47 21.51
C ARG A 70 -5.62 15.07 22.38
N LEU A 71 -6.80 15.64 22.12
CA LEU A 71 -8.03 15.37 22.87
C LEU A 71 -8.94 14.33 22.20
N PHE A 72 -8.60 13.90 20.98
CA PHE A 72 -9.38 12.91 20.24
C PHE A 72 -8.86 11.50 20.49
N ASN A 73 -9.78 10.53 20.49
CA ASN A 73 -9.44 9.11 20.57
C ASN A 73 -9.11 8.57 19.17
N VAL A 74 -8.22 7.60 19.06
CA VAL A 74 -7.88 6.91 17.79
C VAL A 74 -9.11 6.42 17.03
N ALA A 75 -10.12 5.91 17.73
CA ALA A 75 -11.36 5.45 17.11
C ALA A 75 -12.18 6.57 16.44
N THR A 76 -11.86 7.85 16.72
CA THR A 76 -12.57 9.01 16.14
C THR A 76 -11.94 9.52 14.85
N CYS A 77 -10.75 9.04 14.47
CA CYS A 77 -10.05 9.51 13.27
C CYS A 77 -10.92 9.38 12.01
N GLU A 78 -11.55 8.23 11.80
CA GLU A 78 -12.36 7.94 10.61
C GLU A 78 -13.69 8.72 10.56
N SER A 79 -14.17 9.20 11.72
CA SER A 79 -15.38 10.02 11.76
C SER A 79 -15.22 11.38 11.08
N CYS A 80 -13.97 11.84 10.92
CA CYS A 80 -13.62 13.10 10.27
C CYS A 80 -12.79 12.86 9.00
N HIS A 81 -11.80 11.96 9.05
CA HIS A 81 -10.93 11.63 7.92
C HIS A 81 -11.46 10.39 7.19
N SER A 82 -12.17 10.60 6.08
CA SER A 82 -12.65 9.47 5.27
C SER A 82 -11.46 8.68 4.70
N PRO A 83 -11.44 7.34 4.84
CA PRO A 83 -10.37 6.51 4.31
C PRO A 83 -10.40 6.50 2.78
N SER A 84 -9.23 6.49 2.14
CA SER A 84 -9.15 6.20 0.71
C SER A 84 -9.30 4.71 0.43
N VAL A 85 -9.65 4.39 -0.82
CA VAL A 85 -9.71 3.00 -1.28
C VAL A 85 -8.29 2.49 -1.46
N ARG A 86 -7.97 1.32 -0.89
CA ARG A 86 -6.66 0.68 -1.16
C ARG A 86 -6.61 0.23 -2.62
N VAL A 87 -5.53 0.60 -3.28
CA VAL A 87 -5.19 0.04 -4.58
C VAL A 87 -4.71 -1.39 -4.34
N GLN A 88 -5.47 -2.36 -4.83
CA GLN A 88 -5.05 -3.77 -4.79
C GLN A 88 -4.06 -4.04 -5.91
N VAL A 89 -3.07 -4.90 -5.66
CA VAL A 89 -2.16 -5.36 -6.71
C VAL A 89 -2.94 -6.33 -7.61
N PRO A 90 -3.15 -6.01 -8.89
CA PRO A 90 -4.05 -6.76 -9.78
C PRO A 90 -3.42 -8.05 -10.32
N HIS A 91 -2.22 -8.40 -9.85
CA HIS A 91 -1.47 -9.57 -10.26
C HIS A 91 -0.92 -10.30 -9.04
N SER A 92 -0.39 -11.50 -9.27
CA SER A 92 0.23 -12.28 -8.21
C SER A 92 1.40 -11.53 -7.57
N VAL A 93 1.50 -11.68 -6.25
CA VAL A 93 2.57 -11.15 -5.40
C VAL A 93 3.43 -12.28 -4.84
N ALA A 94 3.36 -13.49 -5.43
CA ALA A 94 4.11 -14.67 -5.00
C ALA A 94 5.65 -14.46 -4.95
N MET A 95 6.15 -13.49 -5.71
CA MET A 95 7.55 -13.08 -5.73
C MET A 95 8.00 -12.38 -4.43
N GLY A 96 7.06 -11.90 -3.61
CA GLY A 96 7.30 -11.08 -2.43
C GLY A 96 7.63 -9.61 -2.73
N ASP A 97 7.43 -8.75 -1.73
CA ASP A 97 7.56 -7.28 -1.80
C ASP A 97 8.93 -6.82 -2.30
N SER A 98 10.00 -7.50 -1.85
CA SER A 98 11.38 -7.19 -2.25
C SER A 98 11.63 -7.24 -3.76
N ARG A 99 10.75 -7.89 -4.53
CA ARG A 99 10.86 -8.09 -5.98
C ARG A 99 9.99 -7.14 -6.81
N CYS A 100 9.20 -6.27 -6.18
CA CYS A 100 8.42 -5.24 -6.90
C CYS A 100 9.27 -4.39 -7.88
N PRO A 101 10.51 -3.97 -7.55
CA PRO A 101 11.33 -3.13 -8.44
C PRO A 101 11.77 -3.81 -9.72
N LEU A 102 11.81 -5.15 -9.75
CA LEU A 102 12.17 -5.89 -10.96
C LEU A 102 11.29 -5.49 -12.15
N CYS A 103 10.02 -5.15 -11.85
CA CYS A 103 9.06 -4.69 -12.84
C CYS A 103 8.81 -3.18 -12.74
N HIS A 104 8.80 -2.61 -11.52
CA HIS A 104 8.38 -1.22 -11.29
C HIS A 104 9.52 -0.18 -11.22
N GLY A 105 10.78 -0.60 -11.34
CA GLY A 105 11.97 0.26 -11.22
C GLY A 105 12.39 0.52 -9.78
N GLU A 106 13.57 1.14 -9.58
CA GLU A 106 14.09 1.49 -8.25
C GLU A 106 14.34 3.00 -8.11
N PRO A 107 13.80 3.66 -7.05
CA PRO A 107 12.63 3.19 -6.30
C PRO A 107 11.45 3.10 -7.28
N ALA A 108 10.40 2.33 -7.00
CA ALA A 108 9.30 1.94 -7.92
C ALA A 108 8.55 3.09 -8.67
N ARG A 109 9.26 3.94 -9.40
CA ARG A 109 8.85 5.22 -9.98
C ARG A 109 8.36 5.07 -11.40
N ASP A 110 8.72 3.98 -12.09
CA ASP A 110 8.47 3.81 -13.53
C ASP A 110 6.98 3.66 -13.86
N PHE A 111 6.13 3.54 -12.82
CA PHE A 111 4.68 3.43 -12.93
C PHE A 111 3.91 4.50 -12.13
N GLY A 112 4.55 5.62 -11.80
CA GLY A 112 3.84 6.77 -11.25
C GLY A 112 3.55 6.66 -9.75
N ILE A 113 4.42 6.00 -8.98
CA ILE A 113 4.36 6.06 -7.52
C ILE A 113 4.59 7.51 -7.06
N PRO A 114 3.70 8.07 -6.21
CA PRO A 114 3.87 9.42 -5.68
C PRO A 114 5.18 9.56 -4.90
N VAL A 115 5.81 10.73 -4.99
CA VAL A 115 7.05 11.04 -4.25
C VAL A 115 6.94 10.83 -2.73
N SER A 116 5.73 10.89 -2.17
CA SER A 116 5.47 10.60 -0.76
C SER A 116 5.79 9.16 -0.36
N HIS A 117 5.85 8.22 -1.31
CA HIS A 117 6.13 6.81 -1.05
C HIS A 117 7.64 6.51 -0.95
N LEU A 118 8.51 7.46 -1.27
CA LEU A 118 9.97 7.30 -1.18
C LEU A 118 10.49 7.10 0.26
N ARG A 119 9.62 7.30 1.25
CA ARG A 119 9.90 7.03 2.66
C ARG A 119 9.77 5.55 3.04
N PHE A 120 9.17 4.74 2.18
CA PHE A 120 8.96 3.31 2.41
C PHE A 120 10.03 2.50 1.67
N GLU A 121 10.45 1.41 2.29
CA GLU A 121 11.38 0.47 1.70
C GLU A 121 10.67 -0.45 0.70
N THR A 122 11.44 -1.03 -0.23
CA THR A 122 10.92 -1.97 -1.23
C THR A 122 10.15 -3.15 -0.62
N ARG A 123 10.55 -3.59 0.57
CA ARG A 123 9.90 -4.70 1.29
C ARG A 123 8.60 -4.31 2.02
N GLU A 124 8.09 -3.11 1.77
CA GLU A 124 6.93 -2.53 2.47
C GLU A 124 5.74 -2.26 1.55
N CYS A 125 5.81 -2.66 0.28
CA CYS A 125 4.74 -2.40 -0.68
C CYS A 125 3.41 -3.05 -0.27
N LEU A 126 3.43 -4.31 0.18
CA LEU A 126 2.22 -5.01 0.57
C LEU A 126 1.65 -4.53 1.91
N LEU A 127 2.37 -3.70 2.69
CA LEU A 127 1.80 -3.12 3.92
C LEU A 127 0.47 -2.41 3.65
N CYS A 128 0.34 -1.78 2.48
CA CYS A 128 -0.83 -1.01 2.08
C CYS A 128 -1.50 -1.51 0.80
N HIS A 129 -0.75 -2.18 -0.08
CA HIS A 129 -1.24 -2.69 -1.36
C HIS A 129 -1.39 -4.22 -1.31
N PRO A 130 -2.48 -4.76 -0.73
CA PRO A 130 -2.66 -6.20 -0.70
C PRO A 130 -2.80 -6.75 -2.12
N GLY A 131 -2.30 -7.98 -2.32
CA GLY A 131 -2.58 -8.74 -3.53
C GLY A 131 -4.07 -9.03 -3.67
N ASP A 132 -4.57 -9.00 -4.90
CA ASP A 132 -5.92 -9.48 -5.19
C ASP A 132 -6.04 -10.96 -4.75
N PRO A 133 -6.99 -11.32 -3.86
CA PRO A 133 -7.21 -12.70 -3.44
C PRO A 133 -7.46 -13.65 -4.61
N ALA A 134 -8.04 -13.18 -5.72
CA ALA A 134 -8.26 -13.96 -6.93
C ALA A 134 -6.95 -14.32 -7.66
N MET A 135 -5.84 -13.67 -7.31
CA MET A 135 -4.49 -13.91 -7.84
C MET A 135 -3.60 -14.69 -6.87
N SER A 136 -4.10 -15.05 -5.69
CA SER A 136 -3.35 -15.84 -4.72
C SER A 136 -3.02 -17.24 -5.26
N GLY A 137 -1.74 -17.62 -5.18
CA GLY A 137 -1.25 -18.92 -5.68
C GLY A 137 -1.22 -19.06 -7.19
N LYS A 138 -1.54 -18.00 -7.95
CA LYS A 138 -1.31 -17.97 -9.39
C LYS A 138 0.14 -17.54 -9.62
N GLU A 139 0.85 -18.25 -10.48
CA GLU A 139 2.09 -17.71 -11.02
C GLU A 139 1.71 -16.41 -11.75
N PRO A 140 2.37 -15.27 -11.48
CA PRO A 140 2.20 -14.14 -12.38
C PRO A 140 2.54 -14.65 -13.78
N PRO A 141 1.74 -14.35 -14.83
CA PRO A 141 2.25 -14.53 -16.18
C PRO A 141 3.63 -13.84 -16.22
N PRO A 142 4.65 -14.46 -16.85
CA PRO A 142 6.01 -13.95 -16.82
C PRO A 142 5.94 -12.45 -17.05
N ALA A 143 6.43 -11.71 -16.04
CA ALA A 143 6.21 -10.27 -15.98
C ALA A 143 6.55 -9.71 -17.36
N GLY A 144 5.57 -9.05 -17.99
CA GLY A 144 5.84 -8.28 -19.19
C GLY A 144 6.97 -7.34 -18.82
N MET A 145 8.15 -7.67 -19.36
CA MET A 145 9.40 -6.94 -19.48
C MET A 145 9.43 -5.67 -18.63
N SER A 146 10.42 -5.54 -17.73
CA SER A 146 10.82 -4.22 -17.26
C SER A 146 10.77 -3.27 -18.46
N LYS A 147 10.13 -2.09 -18.32
CA LYS A 147 10.06 -1.12 -19.42
C LYS A 147 11.44 -0.62 -19.87
N SER A 148 12.53 -1.02 -19.19
CA SER A 148 13.87 -0.92 -19.75
C SER A 148 13.98 -1.89 -20.92
N PRO A 149 14.11 -1.41 -22.16
CA PRO A 149 14.26 -2.29 -23.31
C PRO A 149 15.49 -3.16 -23.08
N ALA A 150 15.32 -4.48 -23.21
CA ALA A 150 16.44 -5.38 -23.27
C ALA A 150 17.26 -5.03 -24.52
N ASN A 151 18.57 -4.83 -24.35
CA ASN A 151 19.44 -4.55 -25.49
C ASN A 151 19.39 -5.72 -26.48
N SER A 152 19.38 -5.42 -27.77
CA SER A 152 19.49 -6.43 -28.81
C SER A 152 20.83 -7.16 -28.71
N ILE A 153 20.83 -8.45 -29.04
CA ILE A 153 22.04 -9.26 -29.10
C ILE A 153 22.89 -8.77 -30.27
N PRO A 154 24.12 -8.27 -30.04
CA PRO A 154 24.94 -7.62 -31.06
C PRO A 154 25.72 -8.61 -31.94
N HIS A 155 25.44 -9.91 -31.82
CA HIS A 155 26.13 -10.98 -32.52
C HIS A 155 25.14 -12.05 -32.99
N PRO A 156 25.48 -12.85 -34.02
CA PRO A 156 24.64 -13.94 -34.48
C PRO A 156 24.47 -15.03 -33.41
N LEU A 157 23.44 -15.86 -33.57
CA LEU A 157 23.06 -16.94 -32.64
C LEU A 157 23.35 -18.33 -33.21
N ASP A 158 24.40 -18.46 -34.02
CA ASP A 158 24.85 -19.70 -34.62
C ASP A 158 26.12 -20.24 -33.97
N GLY A 159 26.42 -21.52 -34.20
CA GLY A 159 27.61 -22.18 -33.68
C GLY A 159 27.80 -22.02 -32.16
N THR A 160 28.95 -21.49 -31.76
CA THR A 160 29.30 -21.26 -30.35
C THR A 160 28.39 -20.24 -29.67
N PHE A 161 27.82 -19.29 -30.41
CA PHE A 161 26.94 -18.24 -29.87
C PHE A 161 25.53 -18.72 -29.54
N LYS A 162 25.17 -19.96 -29.92
CA LYS A 162 23.92 -20.60 -29.49
C LYS A 162 23.89 -20.87 -27.98
N ASP A 163 25.05 -21.00 -27.35
CA ASP A 163 25.19 -21.24 -25.90
C ASP A 163 25.71 -19.97 -25.21
N CYS A 164 24.78 -19.16 -24.69
CA CYS A 164 25.06 -17.86 -24.06
C CYS A 164 26.06 -17.98 -22.90
N SER A 165 26.01 -19.10 -22.17
CA SER A 165 26.79 -19.34 -20.94
C SER A 165 28.29 -19.42 -21.20
N LYS A 166 28.70 -19.72 -22.43
CA LYS A 166 30.12 -19.77 -22.82
C LYS A 166 30.83 -18.43 -22.72
N CYS A 167 30.09 -17.33 -22.80
CA CYS A 167 30.63 -15.97 -22.73
C CYS A 167 30.00 -15.12 -21.62
N HIS A 168 28.69 -15.27 -21.37
CA HIS A 168 27.92 -14.42 -20.44
C HIS A 168 27.82 -14.99 -19.00
N HIS A 169 28.62 -16.01 -18.67
CA HIS A 169 28.77 -16.61 -17.34
C HIS A 169 27.51 -16.51 -16.46
N VAL A 170 26.51 -17.37 -16.66
CA VAL A 170 25.23 -17.27 -15.93
C VAL A 170 25.31 -17.64 -14.45
N LEU A 171 26.46 -18.11 -13.93
CA LEU A 171 26.88 -18.24 -12.50
C LEU A 171 28.21 -19.03 -12.45
N PRO A 172 29.03 -18.96 -11.36
CA PRO A 172 28.97 -18.04 -10.22
C PRO A 172 29.71 -16.71 -10.47
N ALA A 173 30.35 -16.54 -11.63
CA ALA A 173 31.07 -15.32 -12.02
C ALA A 173 30.22 -14.44 -12.96
N SER A 174 28.96 -14.19 -12.60
CA SER A 174 28.03 -13.57 -13.53
C SER A 174 28.32 -12.10 -13.78
N THR A 175 28.41 -11.75 -15.06
CA THR A 175 28.47 -10.37 -15.56
C THR A 175 27.08 -9.80 -15.83
N LEU A 176 26.03 -10.57 -15.56
CA LEU A 176 24.65 -10.16 -15.76
C LEU A 176 24.19 -9.31 -14.56
N PRO A 177 23.31 -8.32 -14.78
CA PRO A 177 22.74 -7.56 -13.67
C PRO A 177 21.91 -8.46 -12.76
N GLU A 178 21.84 -8.10 -11.47
CA GLU A 178 21.22 -8.90 -10.39
C GLU A 178 19.78 -9.35 -10.71
N ASN A 179 19.06 -8.55 -11.51
CA ASN A 179 17.71 -8.87 -11.96
C ASN A 179 17.61 -10.10 -12.87
N HIS A 180 18.72 -10.68 -13.35
CA HIS A 180 18.74 -11.91 -14.15
C HIS A 180 18.81 -13.18 -13.30
N ARG A 181 19.08 -13.08 -12.00
CA ARG A 181 19.39 -14.23 -11.11
C ARG A 181 18.27 -15.27 -11.03
N ASP A 182 17.03 -14.84 -11.21
CA ASP A 182 15.85 -15.69 -11.04
C ASP A 182 15.32 -16.25 -12.38
N PHE A 183 15.99 -15.97 -13.50
CA PHE A 183 15.62 -16.49 -14.82
C PHE A 183 16.45 -17.73 -15.18
N ALA A 184 15.81 -18.67 -15.89
CA ALA A 184 16.52 -19.84 -16.40
C ALA A 184 17.42 -19.44 -17.58
N ALA A 185 18.59 -20.09 -17.71
CA ALA A 185 19.58 -19.72 -18.73
C ALA A 185 19.11 -19.91 -20.19
N ASP A 186 17.98 -20.57 -20.40
CA ASP A 186 17.35 -20.79 -21.70
C ASP A 186 16.28 -19.74 -22.06
N THR A 187 15.94 -18.80 -21.17
CA THR A 187 14.90 -17.77 -21.39
C THR A 187 15.44 -16.44 -21.92
N CYS A 188 16.72 -16.36 -22.27
CA CYS A 188 17.38 -15.10 -22.68
C CYS A 188 16.66 -14.41 -23.86
N ARG A 189 16.16 -15.21 -24.81
CA ARG A 189 15.53 -14.72 -26.05
C ARG A 189 14.09 -14.26 -25.87
N ASP A 190 13.53 -14.44 -24.69
CA ASP A 190 12.19 -13.94 -24.36
C ASP A 190 12.19 -12.41 -24.20
N CYS A 191 13.38 -11.82 -24.04
CA CYS A 191 13.58 -10.37 -23.92
C CYS A 191 14.68 -9.86 -24.88
N HIS A 192 15.78 -10.60 -25.06
CA HIS A 192 16.87 -10.18 -25.95
C HIS A 192 16.65 -10.66 -27.38
N GLU A 193 16.22 -9.74 -28.24
CA GLU A 193 16.09 -10.02 -29.67
C GLU A 193 17.46 -9.98 -30.36
N SER A 194 17.69 -10.87 -31.33
CA SER A 194 18.85 -10.76 -32.20
C SER A 194 18.71 -9.52 -33.06
N ALA A 195 19.74 -8.69 -33.11
CA ALA A 195 19.80 -7.67 -34.14
C ALA A 195 19.71 -8.37 -35.50
N GLY A 196 18.76 -7.95 -36.35
CA GLY A 196 18.59 -8.54 -37.68
C GLY A 196 19.88 -8.48 -38.51
N PRO A 197 19.95 -9.19 -39.64
CA PRO A 197 21.14 -9.25 -40.48
C PRO A 197 21.66 -7.89 -40.99
N ASP A 198 20.90 -6.80 -40.80
CA ASP A 198 21.23 -5.45 -41.25
C ASP A 198 21.82 -4.53 -40.16
N ALA A 199 22.11 -5.01 -38.95
CA ALA A 199 22.69 -4.17 -37.88
C ALA A 199 24.23 -4.00 -37.98
N THR A 200 24.82 -4.19 -39.15
CA THR A 200 26.18 -3.73 -39.42
C THR A 200 26.14 -2.26 -39.83
N GLY A 201 26.36 -1.36 -38.88
CA GLY A 201 26.82 0.00 -39.19
C GLY A 201 26.13 1.10 -38.40
N GLY A 202 26.84 1.62 -37.41
CA GLY A 202 26.58 2.90 -36.77
C GLY A 202 27.81 3.27 -35.97
N GLU A 203 28.56 4.25 -36.50
CA GLU A 203 29.89 4.74 -36.11
C GLU A 203 30.04 5.16 -34.64
#